data_AF-A0A7J6SF62-F1
#
_entry.id   AF-A0A7J6SF62-F1
#
_cell.length_a   1.000
_cell.length_b   1.000
_cell.length_c   1.000
_cell.angle_alpha   90.00
_cell.angle_beta   90.00
_cell.angle_gamma   90.00
#
_symmetry.space_group_name_H-M   'P 1'
#
loop_
_entity.id
_entity.type
_entity.pdbx_description
1 polymer ?
#
loop_
_entity_poly.entity_id
_entity_poly.type
_entity_poly.pdbx_seq_one_letter_code
_entity_poly.pdbx_strand_id
1 'polypeptide(L)'
;MAELAAAGAALANGAGSLFSYNKDVFVFDQTLRQQKVHQIQNIRLQQVGLYREDLRDLFGLTISKMDNYLVVNTLMLGFCIALFYDGVLPQQNPPWLWWMWCLDLSGSTIFLLISIWLSLHASITAQSMVVKLLTQWLRLPLPRTEDIAAASATIEDY
;
A
#
# COMPACT_ATOMS: atom_id res chain seq x y z
N MET A 1 49.65 0.84 61.56
CA MET A 1 49.10 2.03 60.88
C MET A 1 49.30 2.01 59.36
N ALA A 2 50.44 1.54 58.83
CA ALA A 2 50.66 1.46 57.38
C ALA A 2 49.81 0.40 56.65
N GLU A 3 49.61 -0.79 57.23
CA GLU A 3 48.79 -1.84 56.59
C GLU A 3 47.29 -1.52 56.52
N LEU A 4 46.79 -0.72 57.47
CA LEU A 4 45.40 -0.28 57.51
C LEU A 4 45.10 0.80 56.45
N ALA A 5 46.10 1.63 56.14
CA ALA A 5 46.03 2.60 55.04
C ALA A 5 46.18 1.93 53.66
N ALA A 6 47.02 0.91 53.53
CA ALA A 6 47.16 0.11 52.31
C ALA A 6 45.90 -0.73 52.03
N ALA A 7 45.30 -1.34 53.06
CA ALA A 7 44.00 -2.01 52.95
C ALA A 7 42.87 -1.05 52.60
N GLY A 8 42.87 0.17 53.17
CA GLY A 8 41.93 1.23 52.83
C GLY A 8 42.07 1.75 51.39
N ALA A 9 43.29 1.85 50.87
CA ALA A 9 43.57 2.24 49.47
C ALA A 9 43.23 1.13 48.47
N ALA A 10 43.47 -0.14 48.82
CA ALA A 10 43.05 -1.29 48.02
C ALA A 10 41.52 -1.44 47.97
N LEU A 11 40.84 -1.20 49.09
CA LEU A 11 39.38 -1.15 49.16
C LEU A 11 38.80 0.05 48.40
N ALA A 12 39.44 1.23 48.46
CA ALA A 12 39.01 2.41 47.70
C ALA A 12 39.19 2.23 46.18
N ASN A 13 40.29 1.61 45.74
CA ASN A 13 40.52 1.27 44.33
C ASN A 13 39.58 0.16 43.84
N GLY A 14 39.33 -0.87 44.65
CA GLY A 14 38.37 -1.93 44.36
C GLY A 14 36.92 -1.41 44.30
N ALA A 15 36.53 -0.55 45.24
CA ALA A 15 35.22 0.11 45.25
C ALA A 15 35.04 1.06 44.06
N GLY A 16 36.10 1.79 43.68
CA GLY A 16 36.12 2.62 42.47
C GLY A 16 35.94 1.81 41.19
N SER A 17 36.63 0.66 41.07
CA SER A 17 36.48 -0.23 39.90
C SER A 17 35.10 -0.90 39.81
N LEU A 18 34.49 -1.24 40.95
CA LEU A 18 33.14 -1.79 41.00
C LEU A 18 32.10 -0.72 40.64
N PHE A 19 32.30 0.51 41.09
CA PHE A 19 31.43 1.64 40.75
C PHE A 19 31.54 2.02 39.27
N SER A 20 32.75 2.07 38.70
CA SER A 20 32.92 2.32 37.27
C SER A 20 32.31 1.20 36.42
N TYR A 21 32.46 -0.07 36.83
CA TYR A 21 31.84 -1.19 36.15
C TYR A 21 30.30 -1.09 36.12
N ASN A 22 29.67 -0.82 37.26
CA ASN A 22 28.22 -0.64 37.32
C ASN A 22 27.75 0.56 36.50
N LYS A 23 28.52 1.64 36.48
CA LYS A 23 28.24 2.81 35.63
C LYS A 23 28.33 2.45 34.15
N ASP A 24 29.34 1.73 33.72
CA ASP A 24 29.54 1.36 32.32
C ASP A 24 28.44 0.41 31.84
N VAL A 25 28.02 -0.55 32.68
CA VAL A 25 26.86 -1.41 32.43
C VAL A 25 25.57 -0.58 32.33
N PHE A 26 25.34 0.37 33.24
CA PHE A 26 24.17 1.23 33.19
C PHE A 26 24.12 2.09 31.91
N VAL A 27 25.25 2.67 31.51
CA VAL A 27 25.35 3.46 30.27
C VAL A 27 25.11 2.56 29.06
N PHE A 28 25.68 1.36 29.04
CA PHE A 28 25.49 0.38 27.97
C PHE A 28 24.00 0.00 27.82
N ASP A 29 23.32 -0.35 28.90
CA ASP A 29 21.89 -0.67 28.90
C ASP A 29 21.04 0.50 28.43
N GLN A 30 21.40 1.73 28.83
CA GLN A 30 20.71 2.94 28.38
C GLN A 30 20.89 3.17 26.86
N THR A 31 22.09 2.95 26.32
CA THR A 31 22.36 3.07 24.88
C THR A 31 21.61 2.01 24.07
N LEU A 32 21.58 0.76 24.53
CA LEU A 32 20.81 -0.31 23.90
C LEU A 32 19.32 -0.02 23.89
N ARG A 33 18.78 0.52 25.01
CA ARG A 33 17.38 0.92 25.10
C ARG A 33 17.05 2.00 24.07
N GLN A 34 17.91 3.00 23.89
CA GLN A 34 17.71 4.04 22.89
C GLN A 34 17.74 3.46 21.47
N GLN A 35 18.69 2.57 21.16
CA GLN A 35 18.77 1.90 19.85
C GLN A 35 17.51 1.06 19.56
N LYS A 36 17.01 0.30 20.55
CA LYS A 36 15.76 -0.47 20.44
C LYS A 36 14.58 0.44 20.08
N VAL A 37 14.45 1.59 20.74
CA VAL A 37 13.38 2.55 20.44
C VAL A 37 13.46 3.05 19.01
N HIS A 38 14.64 3.45 18.54
CA HIS A 38 14.83 3.90 17.15
C HIS A 38 14.55 2.78 16.13
N GLN A 39 14.92 1.54 16.44
CA GLN A 39 14.62 0.40 15.58
C GLN A 39 13.11 0.14 15.47
N ILE A 40 12.37 0.19 16.58
CA ILE A 40 10.91 0.04 16.58
C ILE A 40 10.24 1.17 15.77
N GLN A 41 10.73 2.40 15.91
CA GLN A 41 10.25 3.54 15.11
C GLN A 41 10.48 3.31 13.61
N ASN A 42 11.66 2.83 13.22
CA ASN A 42 11.99 2.50 11.84
C ASN A 42 11.10 1.39 11.27
N ILE A 43 10.85 0.31 12.03
CA ILE A 43 9.98 -0.78 11.60
C ILE A 43 8.55 -0.28 11.36
N ARG A 44 8.01 0.57 12.25
CA ARG A 44 6.67 1.16 12.08
C ARG A 44 6.58 2.08 10.86
N LEU A 45 7.63 2.85 10.57
CA LEU A 45 7.69 3.68 9.36
C LEU A 45 7.74 2.82 8.10
N GLN A 46 8.55 1.76 8.09
CA GLN A 46 8.64 0.83 6.97
C GLN A 46 7.31 0.10 6.72
N GLN A 47 6.62 -0.31 7.78
CA GLN A 47 5.31 -0.96 7.69
C GLN A 47 4.28 -0.04 7.00
N VAL A 48 4.26 1.24 7.33
CA VAL A 48 3.39 2.21 6.64
C VAL A 48 3.82 2.45 5.20
N GLY A 49 5.12 2.43 4.92
CA GLY A 49 5.65 2.44 3.55
C GLY A 49 5.08 1.30 2.71
N LEU A 50 5.15 0.07 3.23
CA LEU A 50 4.61 -1.13 2.58
C LEU A 50 3.10 -1.02 2.34
N TYR A 51 2.33 -0.51 3.31
CA TYR A 51 0.88 -0.32 3.13
C TYR A 51 0.55 0.70 2.03
N ARG A 52 1.39 1.72 1.80
CA ARG A 52 1.17 2.67 0.70
C ARG A 52 1.42 2.06 -0.66
N GLU A 53 2.43 1.21 -0.74
CA GLU A 53 2.80 0.52 -1.97
C GLU A 53 1.72 -0.50 -2.35
N ASP A 54 1.32 -1.35 -1.39
CA ASP A 54 0.26 -2.35 -1.59
C ASP A 54 -1.07 -1.73 -2.04
N LEU A 55 -1.49 -0.61 -1.44
CA LEU A 55 -2.66 0.13 -1.90
C LEU A 55 -2.50 0.60 -3.36
N ARG A 56 -1.34 1.16 -3.74
CA ARG A 56 -1.14 1.61 -5.12
C ARG A 56 -1.17 0.45 -6.10
N ASP A 57 -0.58 -0.68 -5.75
CA ASP A 57 -0.51 -1.85 -6.61
C ASP A 57 -1.89 -2.50 -6.81
N LEU A 58 -2.68 -2.64 -5.75
CA LEU A 58 -4.03 -3.20 -5.81
C LEU A 58 -4.95 -2.39 -6.74
N PHE A 59 -4.94 -1.07 -6.58
CA PHE A 59 -5.73 -0.19 -7.44
C PHE A 59 -5.14 -0.05 -8.83
N GLY A 60 -3.80 -0.07 -8.97
CA GLY A 60 -3.11 -0.07 -10.26
C GLY A 60 -3.49 -1.27 -11.12
N LEU A 61 -3.61 -2.47 -10.53
CA LEU A 61 -4.10 -3.67 -11.22
C LEU A 61 -5.55 -3.47 -11.72
N THR A 62 -6.40 -2.87 -10.90
CA THR A 62 -7.81 -2.62 -11.26
C THR A 62 -7.93 -1.63 -12.42
N ILE A 63 -7.19 -0.51 -12.36
CA ILE A 63 -7.16 0.52 -13.40
C ILE A 63 -6.65 -0.10 -14.71
N SER A 64 -5.51 -0.80 -14.66
CA SER A 64 -4.93 -1.47 -15.83
C SER A 64 -5.91 -2.47 -16.47
N LYS A 65 -6.65 -3.23 -15.66
CA LYS A 65 -7.65 -4.17 -16.18
C LYS A 65 -8.83 -3.45 -16.87
N MET A 66 -9.33 -2.37 -16.29
CA MET A 66 -10.44 -1.60 -16.88
C MET A 66 -10.01 -0.90 -18.17
N ASP A 67 -8.80 -0.34 -18.20
CA ASP A 67 -8.25 0.31 -19.40
C ASP A 67 -8.09 -0.69 -20.56
N ASN A 68 -7.66 -1.93 -20.27
CA ASN A 68 -7.62 -3.00 -21.27
C ASN A 68 -9.01 -3.35 -21.83
N TYR A 69 -10.05 -3.40 -20.99
CA TYR A 69 -11.43 -3.61 -21.47
C TYR A 69 -11.92 -2.44 -22.33
N LEU A 70 -11.55 -1.21 -21.98
CA LEU A 70 -11.91 -0.02 -22.75
C LEU A 70 -11.27 -0.06 -24.16
N VAL A 71 -10.01 -0.47 -24.28
CA VAL A 71 -9.34 -0.63 -25.58
C VAL A 71 -10.02 -1.70 -26.45
N VAL A 72 -10.34 -2.86 -25.90
CA VAL A 72 -11.00 -3.93 -26.67
C VAL A 72 -12.40 -3.50 -27.11
N ASN A 73 -13.17 -2.89 -26.22
CA ASN A 73 -14.52 -2.43 -26.52
C ASN A 73 -14.55 -1.33 -27.57
N THR A 74 -13.60 -0.38 -27.54
CA THR A 74 -13.52 0.69 -28.54
C THR A 74 -13.15 0.16 -29.93
N LEU A 75 -12.29 -0.86 -30.01
CA LEU A 75 -11.95 -1.53 -31.27
C LEU A 75 -13.14 -2.31 -31.84
N MET A 76 -13.86 -3.07 -31.00
CA MET A 76 -15.10 -3.74 -31.41
C MET A 76 -16.17 -2.76 -31.87
N LEU A 77 -16.32 -1.62 -31.20
CA LEU A 77 -17.24 -0.56 -31.62
C LEU A 77 -16.88 -0.04 -33.02
N GLY A 78 -15.59 0.14 -33.30
CA GLY A 78 -15.10 0.51 -34.64
C GLY A 78 -15.51 -0.50 -35.72
N PHE A 79 -15.40 -1.80 -35.44
CA PHE A 79 -15.87 -2.84 -36.36
C PHE A 79 -17.39 -2.84 -36.54
N CYS A 80 -18.16 -2.65 -35.47
CA CYS A 80 -19.62 -2.52 -35.58
C CYS A 80 -20.02 -1.32 -36.45
N ILE A 81 -19.37 -0.16 -36.29
CA ILE A 81 -19.64 1.02 -37.12
C ILE A 81 -19.25 0.76 -38.58
N ALA A 82 -18.10 0.13 -38.84
CA ALA A 82 -17.68 -0.22 -40.20
C ALA A 82 -18.69 -1.17 -40.87
N LEU A 83 -19.18 -2.18 -40.14
CA LEU A 83 -20.22 -3.09 -40.65
C LEU A 83 -21.54 -2.37 -40.93
N PHE A 84 -21.83 -1.27 -40.24
CA PHE A 84 -23.03 -0.46 -40.47
C PHE A 84 -22.99 0.24 -41.83
N TYR A 85 -21.81 0.68 -42.29
CA TYR A 85 -21.65 1.39 -43.57
C TYR A 85 -21.35 0.45 -44.75
N ASP A 86 -20.47 -0.53 -44.55
CA ASP A 86 -19.98 -1.41 -45.62
C ASP A 86 -20.65 -2.80 -45.64
N GLY A 87 -21.55 -3.08 -44.69
CA GLY A 87 -22.24 -4.37 -44.56
C GLY A 87 -23.27 -4.59 -45.67
N VAL A 88 -22.84 -5.11 -46.81
CA VAL A 88 -23.73 -5.45 -47.92
C VAL A 88 -24.41 -6.80 -47.67
N LEU A 89 -25.74 -6.78 -47.46
CA LEU A 89 -26.56 -7.99 -47.54
C LEU A 89 -26.71 -8.43 -49.01
N PRO A 90 -26.72 -9.74 -49.31
CA PRO A 90 -26.91 -10.23 -50.67
C PRO A 90 -28.22 -9.71 -51.29
N GLN A 91 -28.16 -9.38 -52.58
CA GLN A 91 -29.17 -8.58 -53.29
C GLN A 91 -30.56 -9.25 -53.44
N GLN A 92 -30.70 -10.50 -53.01
CA GLN A 92 -31.97 -11.26 -53.00
C GLN A 92 -32.45 -11.59 -51.57
N ASN A 93 -32.09 -10.78 -50.57
CA ASN A 93 -32.52 -11.05 -49.20
C ASN A 93 -33.98 -10.65 -48.93
N PRO A 94 -34.73 -11.46 -48.17
CA PRO A 94 -36.09 -11.11 -47.78
C PRO A 94 -36.10 -9.88 -46.86
N PRO A 95 -37.11 -8.98 -46.95
CA PRO A 95 -37.11 -7.70 -46.24
C PRO A 95 -37.03 -7.81 -44.71
N TRP A 96 -37.56 -8.88 -44.12
CA TRP A 96 -37.53 -9.09 -42.67
C TRP A 96 -36.10 -9.33 -42.14
N LEU A 97 -35.22 -9.90 -42.95
CA LEU A 97 -33.84 -10.20 -42.54
C LEU A 97 -33.01 -8.92 -42.42
N TRP A 98 -33.31 -7.92 -43.24
CA TRP A 98 -32.69 -6.59 -43.15
C TRP A 98 -33.03 -5.91 -41.81
N TRP A 99 -34.28 -5.98 -41.36
CA TRP A 99 -34.70 -5.45 -40.07
C TRP A 99 -34.00 -6.14 -38.88
N MET A 100 -33.88 -7.47 -38.93
CA MET A 100 -33.17 -8.23 -37.90
C MET A 100 -31.68 -7.86 -37.86
N TRP A 101 -31.05 -7.67 -39.02
CA TRP A 101 -29.67 -7.23 -39.12
C TRP A 101 -29.46 -5.83 -38.51
N CYS A 102 -30.31 -4.85 -38.84
CA CYS A 102 -30.23 -3.51 -38.25
C CYS A 102 -30.49 -3.50 -36.73
N LEU A 103 -31.41 -4.34 -36.24
CA LEU A 103 -31.69 -4.48 -34.81
C LEU A 103 -30.51 -5.09 -34.05
N ASP A 104 -29.87 -6.13 -34.58
CA ASP A 104 -28.70 -6.76 -33.96
C ASP A 104 -27.51 -5.79 -33.92
N LEU A 105 -27.25 -5.08 -35.02
CA LEU A 105 -26.16 -4.10 -35.09
C LEU A 105 -26.36 -2.91 -34.14
N SER A 106 -27.59 -2.37 -34.08
CA SER A 106 -27.91 -1.29 -33.14
C SER A 106 -27.87 -1.76 -31.68
N GLY A 107 -28.35 -2.98 -31.39
CA GLY A 107 -28.26 -3.61 -30.08
C GLY A 107 -26.82 -3.81 -29.60
N SER A 108 -25.96 -4.37 -30.46
CA SER A 108 -24.53 -4.55 -30.19
C SER A 108 -23.84 -3.20 -29.92
N THR A 109 -24.14 -2.18 -30.72
CA THR A 109 -23.57 -0.83 -30.57
C THR A 109 -23.94 -0.21 -29.21
N ILE A 110 -25.21 -0.30 -28.81
CA ILE A 110 -25.68 0.22 -27.51
C ILE A 110 -25.02 -0.54 -26.35
N PHE A 111 -24.91 -1.87 -26.45
CA PHE A 111 -24.27 -2.68 -25.43
C PHE A 111 -22.79 -2.33 -25.24
N LEU A 112 -22.06 -2.14 -26.34
CA LEU A 112 -20.66 -1.72 -26.31
C LEU A 112 -20.49 -0.31 -25.72
N LEU A 113 -21.39 0.63 -26.03
CA LEU A 113 -21.40 1.98 -25.43
C LEU A 113 -21.59 1.93 -23.91
N ILE A 114 -22.54 1.12 -23.43
CA ILE A 114 -22.77 0.93 -21.99
C ILE A 114 -21.53 0.29 -21.33
N SER A 115 -20.91 -0.69 -21.98
CA SER A 115 -19.69 -1.32 -21.47
C SER A 115 -18.52 -0.34 -21.35
N ILE A 116 -18.32 0.54 -22.35
CA ILE A 116 -17.32 1.61 -22.31
C ILE A 116 -17.60 2.59 -21.17
N TRP A 117 -18.86 3.01 -21.01
CA TRP A 117 -19.27 3.90 -19.93
C TRP A 117 -18.97 3.33 -18.54
N LEU A 118 -19.33 2.06 -18.33
CA LEU A 118 -19.11 1.38 -17.06
C LEU A 118 -17.62 1.21 -16.76
N SER A 119 -16.81 0.84 -17.77
CA SER A 119 -15.36 0.74 -17.61
C SER A 119 -14.72 2.07 -17.24
N LEU A 120 -15.12 3.16 -17.91
CA LEU A 120 -14.64 4.51 -17.65
C LEU A 120 -15.01 4.97 -16.24
N HIS A 121 -16.27 4.74 -15.82
CA HIS A 121 -16.71 5.06 -14.46
C HIS A 121 -15.94 4.27 -13.40
N ALA A 122 -15.69 2.98 -13.63
CA ALA A 122 -14.90 2.14 -12.73
C ALA A 122 -13.43 2.63 -12.60
N SER A 123 -12.80 3.02 -13.72
CA SER A 123 -11.42 3.52 -13.73
C SER A 123 -11.30 4.85 -12.94
N ILE A 124 -12.18 5.82 -13.21
CA ILE A 124 -12.17 7.11 -12.51
C ILE A 124 -12.48 6.97 -11.02
N THR A 125 -13.46 6.13 -10.66
CA THR A 125 -13.79 5.91 -9.25
C THR A 125 -12.64 5.26 -8.50
N ALA A 126 -11.97 4.25 -9.08
CA ALA A 126 -10.78 3.63 -8.49
C ALA A 126 -9.66 4.67 -8.24
N GLN A 127 -9.34 5.51 -9.23
CA GLN A 127 -8.33 6.57 -9.08
C GLN A 127 -8.68 7.56 -7.95
N SER A 128 -9.94 7.98 -7.88
CA SER A 128 -10.38 8.89 -6.83
C SER A 128 -10.29 8.27 -5.42
N MET A 129 -10.56 6.96 -5.29
CA MET A 129 -10.50 6.26 -4.01
C MET A 129 -9.07 6.07 -3.52
N VAL A 130 -8.11 5.76 -4.41
CA VAL A 130 -6.67 5.69 -4.07
C VAL A 130 -6.22 6.99 -3.41
N VAL A 131 -6.51 8.12 -4.06
CA VAL A 131 -6.08 9.44 -3.56
C VAL A 131 -6.70 9.73 -2.20
N LYS A 132 -7.98 9.40 -2.00
CA LYS A 132 -8.67 9.57 -0.70
C LYS A 132 -8.08 8.68 0.39
N LEU A 133 -7.81 7.41 0.09
CA LEU A 133 -7.15 6.47 1.00
C LEU A 133 -5.77 6.97 1.44
N LEU A 134 -4.97 7.43 0.48
CA LEU A 134 -3.61 7.88 0.76
C LEU A 134 -3.53 9.21 1.53
N THR A 135 -4.53 10.09 1.35
CA THR A 135 -4.52 11.44 1.94
C THR A 135 -5.32 11.54 3.24
N GLN A 136 -6.40 10.79 3.38
CA GLN A 136 -7.32 10.92 4.53
C GLN A 136 -7.12 9.82 5.57
N TRP A 137 -6.90 8.58 5.12
CA TRP A 137 -6.98 7.39 5.98
C TRP A 137 -5.61 6.91 6.46
N LEU A 138 -4.59 7.00 5.62
CA LEU A 138 -3.24 6.61 5.98
C LEU A 138 -2.40 7.80 6.43
N ARG A 139 -2.62 8.27 7.66
CA ARG A 139 -1.76 9.27 8.31
C ARG A 139 -0.52 8.63 8.92
N LEU A 140 0.58 9.38 8.97
CA LEU A 140 1.84 8.94 9.61
C LEU A 140 1.58 8.61 11.09
N PRO A 141 1.94 7.40 11.57
CA PRO A 141 1.94 7.13 12.99
C PRO A 141 3.11 7.89 13.60
N LEU A 142 2.81 8.96 14.33
CA LEU A 142 3.77 9.56 15.25
C LEU A 142 3.68 8.75 16.54
N PRO A 143 4.66 7.86 16.83
CA PRO A 143 4.60 7.06 18.04
C PRO A 143 4.69 7.99 19.23
N ARG A 144 3.67 7.97 20.09
CA ARG A 144 3.74 8.65 21.38
C ARG A 144 4.68 7.88 22.29
N THR A 145 5.34 8.58 23.20
CA THR A 145 6.27 7.98 24.17
C THR A 145 5.61 6.88 25.01
N GLU A 146 4.31 6.99 25.25
CA GLU A 146 3.46 6.00 25.92
C GLU A 146 3.33 4.68 25.12
N ASP A 147 3.18 4.73 23.79
CA ASP A 147 3.12 3.53 22.92
C ASP A 147 4.49 2.83 22.81
N ILE A 148 5.56 3.58 22.97
CA ILE A 148 6.95 3.07 22.97
C ILE A 148 7.22 2.35 24.29
N ALA A 149 6.80 2.93 25.42
CA ALA A 149 6.90 2.33 26.73
C ALA A 149 6.09 1.02 26.82
N ALA A 150 4.84 1.03 26.34
CA ALA A 150 3.99 -0.15 26.29
C ALA A 150 4.57 -1.27 25.40
N ALA A 151 5.04 -0.94 24.20
CA ALA A 151 5.67 -1.92 23.30
C ALA A 151 7.01 -2.48 23.85
N SER A 152 7.72 -1.70 24.69
CA SER A 152 8.91 -2.19 25.36
C SER A 152 8.62 -3.20 26.46
N ALA A 153 7.46 -3.10 27.12
CA ALA A 153 7.02 -3.97 28.21
C ALA A 153 6.45 -5.31 27.70
N THR A 154 5.75 -5.33 26.55
CA THR A 154 5.13 -6.56 26.00
C THR A 154 6.14 -7.60 25.48
N ILE A 155 7.40 -7.22 25.24
CA ILE A 155 8.43 -8.14 24.72
C ILE A 155 9.13 -8.92 25.86
N GLU A 156 8.86 -8.60 27.12
CA GLU A 156 9.51 -9.23 28.28
C GLU A 156 8.97 -10.67 28.59
N ASP A 157 7.93 -11.12 27.88
CA ASP A 157 7.21 -12.39 28.11
C ASP A 157 7.54 -13.54 27.12
N TYR A 158 8.62 -13.45 26.33
CA TYR A 158 9.13 -14.54 25.47
C TYR A 158 10.63 -14.75 25.66
#